data_AF-A0A6S4TWD7-F1
#
_entry.id   AF-A0A6S4TWD7-F1
#
_cell.length_a   1.000
_cell.length_b   1.000
_cell.length_c   1.000
_cell.angle_alpha   90.00
_cell.angle_beta   90.00
_cell.angle_gamma   90.00
#
_symmetry.space_group_name_H-M   'P 1'
#
loop_
_entity.id
_entity.type
_entity.pdbx_description
1 polymer ?
#
loop_
_entity_poly.entity_id
_entity_poly.type
_entity_poly.pdbx_seq_one_letter_code
_entity_poly.pdbx_strand_id
1 'polypeptide(L)'
;MATPYLLAADPRALVFTATADYVSPAAPAVLFDVLDWLERTITGRVAGVVMVRNIGRAREVLVLSAEPVDGQYQVLAEVTSGGDGAFAAEWLTYQGKVLVVGLSQYGEAWQAERIYQVGEAVSPTEWNGFMYVCEQPGTAGSEEPVWPLAEEAAVFVGSAVFRARQYLPIVAHGPLQPVIEVS
;
A
#
# COMPACT_ATOMS: atom_id res chain seq x y z
N MET A 1 -36.91 -5.90 5.97
CA MET A 1 -37.24 -4.52 5.61
C MET A 1 -36.16 -4.07 4.63
N ALA A 2 -36.41 -4.24 3.33
CA ALA A 2 -35.44 -3.99 2.27
C ALA A 2 -35.82 -2.68 1.56
N THR A 3 -34.87 -1.77 1.47
CA THR A 3 -35.02 -0.48 0.77
C THR A 3 -35.17 -0.75 -0.73
N PRO A 4 -36.20 -0.25 -1.41
CA PRO A 4 -36.33 -0.41 -2.86
C PRO A 4 -35.34 0.50 -3.60
N TYR A 5 -34.63 -0.07 -4.56
CA TYR A 5 -33.79 0.69 -5.50
C TYR A 5 -34.69 1.63 -6.33
N LEU A 6 -34.32 2.91 -6.34
CA LEU A 6 -34.97 3.95 -7.13
C LEU A 6 -34.77 3.67 -8.62
N LEU A 7 -35.87 3.41 -9.33
CA LEU A 7 -35.92 3.58 -10.79
C LEU A 7 -35.73 5.07 -11.10
N ALA A 8 -34.58 5.44 -11.64
CA ALA A 8 -34.47 6.66 -12.42
C ALA A 8 -35.28 6.47 -13.71
N ALA A 9 -36.32 7.27 -13.90
CA ALA A 9 -37.17 7.24 -15.08
C ALA A 9 -36.40 7.83 -16.29
N ASP A 10 -36.02 6.96 -17.22
CA ASP A 10 -35.48 7.31 -18.54
C ASP A 10 -36.65 7.65 -19.51
N PRO A 11 -36.53 8.63 -20.43
CA PRO A 11 -37.63 9.43 -20.99
C PRO A 11 -38.37 8.77 -22.16
N ARG A 12 -38.48 7.43 -22.19
CA ARG A 12 -39.39 6.72 -23.11
C ARG A 12 -40.81 6.64 -22.55
N ALA A 13 -41.35 7.78 -22.11
CA ALA A 13 -42.71 7.89 -21.58
C ALA A 13 -43.73 7.41 -22.61
N LEU A 14 -44.30 6.23 -22.36
CA LEU A 14 -45.49 5.72 -23.03
C LEU A 14 -46.66 6.67 -22.72
N VAL A 15 -47.12 7.40 -23.73
CA VAL A 15 -48.37 8.16 -23.66
C VAL A 15 -49.52 7.18 -23.87
N PHE A 16 -50.29 6.91 -22.82
CA PHE A 16 -51.55 6.18 -22.92
C PHE A 16 -52.66 7.13 -23.38
N THR A 17 -53.02 7.09 -24.66
CA THR A 17 -54.35 7.56 -25.11
C THR A 17 -55.26 6.35 -25.25
N ALA A 18 -56.37 6.38 -24.51
CA ALA A 18 -57.31 5.29 -24.40
C ALA A 18 -58.16 5.14 -25.67
N THR A 19 -57.67 4.37 -26.65
CA THR A 19 -58.49 3.64 -27.63
C THR A 19 -57.65 2.62 -28.39
N ALA A 20 -58.04 1.35 -28.25
CA ALA A 20 -57.82 0.20 -29.13
C ALA A 20 -56.39 -0.32 -29.40
N ASP A 21 -56.27 -1.64 -29.24
CA ASP A 21 -55.23 -2.56 -29.73
C ASP A 21 -53.83 -2.48 -29.12
N TYR A 22 -53.60 -3.33 -28.11
CA TYR A 22 -52.26 -3.71 -27.66
C TYR A 22 -51.67 -4.74 -28.63
N VAL A 23 -50.79 -4.30 -29.52
CA VAL A 23 -49.83 -5.19 -30.17
C VAL A 23 -48.57 -5.17 -29.33
N SER A 24 -48.35 -6.21 -28.52
CA SER A 24 -47.02 -6.43 -27.93
C SER A 24 -46.05 -6.59 -29.10
N PRO A 25 -45.04 -5.72 -29.30
CA PRO A 25 -43.94 -6.10 -30.18
C PRO A 25 -43.37 -7.39 -29.60
N ALA A 26 -43.33 -8.45 -30.41
CA ALA A 26 -42.63 -9.66 -30.03
C ALA A 26 -41.17 -9.27 -29.79
N ALA A 27 -40.81 -8.95 -28.55
CA ALA A 27 -39.43 -8.83 -28.15
C ALA A 27 -38.88 -10.26 -28.23
N PRO A 28 -38.03 -10.59 -29.21
CA PRO A 28 -37.59 -11.97 -29.42
C PRO A 28 -36.77 -12.51 -28.24
N ALA A 29 -36.35 -11.64 -27.32
CA ALA A 29 -35.86 -11.99 -25.99
C ALA A 29 -35.94 -10.78 -25.04
N VAL A 30 -36.11 -11.05 -23.74
CA VAL A 30 -35.75 -10.13 -22.66
C VAL A 30 -34.29 -10.42 -22.32
N LEU A 31 -33.40 -9.46 -22.55
CA LEU A 31 -32.00 -9.55 -22.13
C LEU A 31 -31.86 -8.83 -20.79
N PHE A 32 -31.57 -9.59 -19.74
CA PHE A 32 -31.11 -9.08 -18.45
C PHE A 32 -29.66 -9.50 -18.30
N ASP A 33 -28.79 -8.51 -18.08
CA ASP A 33 -27.40 -8.78 -17.73
C ASP A 33 -27.34 -9.06 -16.23
N VAL A 34 -27.14 -10.33 -15.87
CA VAL A 34 -26.95 -10.74 -14.48
C VAL A 34 -25.44 -10.85 -14.30
N LEU A 35 -24.83 -9.82 -13.69
CA LEU A 35 -23.44 -9.87 -13.28
C LEU A 35 -23.22 -11.16 -12.49
N ASP A 36 -22.35 -12.02 -13.01
CA ASP A 36 -22.01 -13.28 -12.36
C ASP A 36 -21.43 -12.97 -10.97
N TRP A 37 -21.77 -13.79 -9.97
CA TRP A 37 -21.17 -13.66 -8.63
C TRP A 37 -19.64 -13.77 -8.68
N LEU A 38 -19.12 -14.41 -9.74
CA LEU A 38 -17.69 -14.56 -10.04
C LEU A 38 -16.99 -13.27 -10.53
N GLU A 39 -17.72 -12.21 -10.87
CA GLU A 39 -17.14 -10.93 -11.36
C GLU A 39 -17.05 -9.85 -10.28
N ARG A 40 -17.53 -10.11 -9.05
CA ARG A 40 -17.45 -9.17 -7.95
C ARG A 40 -16.01 -8.98 -7.48
N THR A 41 -15.54 -7.74 -7.61
CA THR A 41 -14.22 -7.36 -7.09
C THR A 41 -14.38 -7.03 -5.61
N ILE A 42 -13.91 -7.93 -4.76
CA ILE A 42 -13.90 -7.70 -3.30
C ILE A 42 -12.62 -6.93 -2.99
N THR A 43 -12.77 -5.71 -2.46
CA THR A 43 -11.65 -4.84 -2.12
C THR A 43 -11.54 -4.75 -0.60
N GLY A 44 -10.39 -5.15 -0.06
CA GLY A 44 -10.00 -4.91 1.32
C GLY A 44 -9.20 -3.62 1.42
N ARG A 45 -9.45 -2.83 2.46
CA ARG A 45 -8.77 -1.53 2.68
C ARG A 45 -8.33 -1.33 4.12
N VAL A 46 -7.11 -0.83 4.29
CA VAL A 46 -6.60 -0.30 5.56
C VAL A 46 -5.87 1.02 5.32
N ALA A 47 -6.13 1.99 6.18
CA ALA A 47 -5.42 3.27 6.20
C ALA A 47 -4.95 3.57 7.62
N GLY A 48 -3.86 4.33 7.73
CA GLY A 48 -3.28 4.68 9.01
C GLY A 48 -2.18 5.71 8.89
N VAL A 49 -1.50 5.96 10.00
CA VAL A 49 -0.37 6.87 10.07
C VAL A 49 0.80 6.17 10.75
N VAL A 50 1.93 6.08 10.06
CA VAL A 50 3.20 5.61 10.64
C VAL A 50 3.82 6.75 11.43
N MET A 51 3.88 6.59 12.75
CA MET A 51 4.43 7.59 13.67
C MET A 51 5.73 7.13 14.31
N VAL A 52 6.68 8.05 14.39
CA VAL A 52 7.94 7.90 15.11
C VAL A 52 8.02 9.02 16.13
N ARG A 53 8.00 8.68 17.43
CA ARG A 53 7.96 9.68 18.53
C ARG A 53 6.84 10.72 18.33
N ASN A 54 5.66 10.25 17.94
CA ASN A 54 4.46 11.08 17.62
C ASN A 54 4.61 12.01 16.40
N ILE A 55 5.62 11.82 15.56
CA ILE A 55 5.76 12.55 14.31
C ILE A 55 5.60 11.58 13.15
N GLY A 56 4.74 11.93 12.20
CA GLY A 56 4.54 11.18 10.95
C GLY A 56 5.83 11.07 10.14
N ARG A 57 6.09 9.89 9.56
CA ARG A 57 7.28 9.65 8.73
C ARG A 57 6.98 8.73 7.56
N ALA A 58 7.58 9.05 6.41
CA ALA A 58 7.54 8.22 5.22
C ALA A 58 8.26 6.90 5.45
N ARG A 59 7.57 5.79 5.13
CA ARG A 59 7.98 4.41 5.41
C ARG A 59 7.34 3.46 4.42
N GLU A 60 8.05 2.38 4.12
CA GLU A 60 7.45 1.22 3.48
C GLU A 60 6.54 0.51 4.48
N VAL A 61 5.34 0.17 4.03
CA VAL A 61 4.28 -0.47 4.82
C VAL A 61 3.86 -1.73 4.08
N LEU A 62 3.94 -2.84 4.80
CA LEU A 62 3.51 -4.15 4.34
C LEU A 62 2.18 -4.51 5.02
N VAL A 63 1.19 -4.92 4.24
CA VAL A 63 -0.04 -5.51 4.74
C VAL A 63 0.02 -7.00 4.50
N LEU A 64 -0.05 -7.78 5.58
CA LEU A 64 0.02 -9.23 5.56
C LEU A 64 -1.32 -9.82 6.00
N SER A 65 -1.65 -11.02 5.52
CA SER A 65 -2.70 -11.80 6.16
C SER A 65 -2.32 -12.09 7.62
N ALA A 66 -3.27 -12.02 8.55
CA ALA A 66 -3.05 -12.40 9.95
C ALA A 66 -3.31 -13.91 10.17
N GLU A 67 -3.89 -14.56 9.18
CA GLU A 67 -4.18 -15.98 9.15
C GLU A 67 -3.62 -16.57 7.84
N PRO A 68 -3.11 -17.81 7.86
CA PRO A 68 -2.59 -18.44 6.66
C PRO A 68 -3.73 -18.75 5.68
N VAL A 69 -3.51 -18.42 4.41
CA VAL A 69 -4.34 -18.84 3.28
C VAL A 69 -3.60 -19.97 2.58
N ASP A 70 -4.23 -21.14 2.47
CA ASP A 70 -3.60 -22.36 1.95
C ASP A 70 -2.27 -22.72 2.65
N GLY A 71 -2.19 -22.44 3.95
CA GLY A 71 -1.02 -22.74 4.78
C GLY A 71 0.11 -21.71 4.71
N GLN A 72 -0.06 -20.59 4.00
CA GLN A 72 0.95 -19.53 3.88
C GLN A 72 0.38 -18.16 4.27
N TYR A 73 1.22 -17.33 4.88
CA TYR A 73 0.93 -15.91 5.06
C TYR A 73 1.15 -15.18 3.74
N GLN A 74 0.18 -14.36 3.34
CA GLN A 74 0.20 -13.65 2.07
C GLN A 74 0.54 -12.18 2.30
N VAL A 75 1.38 -11.61 1.42
CA VAL A 75 1.49 -10.16 1.26
C VAL A 75 0.29 -9.69 0.45
N LEU A 76 -0.52 -8.83 1.06
CA LEU A 76 -1.75 -8.31 0.46
C LEU A 76 -1.49 -6.97 -0.25
N ALA A 77 -0.64 -6.13 0.33
CA ALA A 77 -0.26 -4.85 -0.26
C ALA A 77 1.11 -4.38 0.25
N GLU A 78 1.81 -3.66 -0.62
CA GLU A 78 3.05 -2.93 -0.35
C GLU A 78 2.82 -1.46 -0.73
N VAL A 79 2.94 -0.55 0.23
CA VAL A 79 2.75 0.89 -0.01
C VAL A 79 3.84 1.71 0.69
N THR A 80 4.13 2.89 0.16
CA THR A 80 4.98 3.87 0.84
C THR A 80 4.11 4.95 1.47
N SER A 81 4.24 5.17 2.78
CA SER A 81 3.58 6.25 3.49
C SER A 81 4.17 7.62 3.12
N GLY A 82 3.35 8.66 3.21
CA GLY A 82 3.76 10.04 2.97
C GLY A 82 4.71 10.58 4.03
N GLY A 83 5.25 11.78 3.81
CA GLY A 83 6.13 12.46 4.78
C GLY A 83 5.48 12.75 6.13
N ASP A 84 4.15 12.81 6.17
CA ASP A 84 3.29 12.89 7.35
C ASP A 84 2.93 11.52 7.94
N GLY A 85 3.51 10.44 7.41
CA GLY A 85 3.26 9.06 7.81
C GLY A 85 1.96 8.47 7.32
N ALA A 86 1.10 9.23 6.64
CA ALA A 86 -0.18 8.73 6.17
C ALA A 86 0.00 7.67 5.07
N PHE A 87 -0.76 6.58 5.16
CA PHE A 87 -0.83 5.57 4.11
C PHE A 87 -2.26 5.06 3.94
N ALA A 88 -2.55 4.58 2.74
CA ALA A 88 -3.73 3.79 2.44
C ALA A 88 -3.29 2.62 1.56
N ALA A 89 -3.71 1.41 1.93
CA ALA A 89 -3.42 0.18 1.22
C ALA A 89 -4.73 -0.50 0.86
N GLU A 90 -4.81 -0.99 -0.37
CA GLU A 90 -5.95 -1.68 -0.94
C GLU A 90 -5.48 -2.96 -1.62
N TRP A 91 -6.27 -4.02 -1.49
CA TRP A 91 -5.99 -5.32 -2.09
C TRP A 91 -7.30 -5.99 -2.49
N LEU A 92 -7.18 -7.01 -3.33
CA LEU A 92 -8.33 -7.79 -3.77
C LEU A 92 -8.43 -9.13 -3.04
N THR A 93 -9.63 -9.70 -3.05
CA THR A 93 -9.96 -11.10 -2.73
C THR A 93 -9.77 -11.58 -1.28
N TYR A 94 -8.91 -10.95 -0.47
CA TYR A 94 -8.72 -11.32 0.94
C TYR A 94 -9.61 -10.51 1.90
N GLN A 95 -10.39 -11.22 2.72
CA GLN A 95 -11.35 -10.62 3.67
C GLN A 95 -11.02 -10.86 5.15
N GLY A 96 -9.96 -11.62 5.42
CA GLY A 96 -9.56 -11.98 6.78
C GLY A 96 -8.90 -10.82 7.52
N LYS A 97 -8.47 -11.06 8.76
CA LYS A 97 -7.71 -10.08 9.54
C LYS A 97 -6.34 -9.85 8.92
N VAL A 98 -5.79 -8.66 9.11
CA VAL A 98 -4.46 -8.30 8.59
C VAL A 98 -3.50 -7.87 9.69
N LEU A 99 -2.21 -8.07 9.43
CA LEU A 99 -1.11 -7.45 10.14
C LEU A 99 -0.57 -6.31 9.28
N VAL A 100 -0.37 -5.15 9.89
CA VAL A 100 0.26 -4.01 9.21
C VAL A 100 1.63 -3.81 9.81
N VAL A 101 2.65 -3.83 8.97
CA VAL A 101 4.05 -3.79 9.39
C VAL A 101 4.72 -2.58 8.75
N GLY A 102 5.22 -1.67 9.58
CA GLY A 102 6.11 -0.60 9.14
C GLY A 102 7.53 -1.14 9.01
N LEU A 103 8.09 -1.13 7.80
CA LEU A 103 9.43 -1.65 7.54
C LEU A 103 10.49 -0.57 7.76
N SER A 104 11.68 -1.03 8.11
CA SER A 104 12.92 -0.24 8.15
C SER A 104 13.88 -0.86 7.15
N GLN A 105 14.37 -0.08 6.20
CA GLN A 105 15.49 -0.50 5.37
C GLN A 105 16.73 -0.56 6.26
N TYR A 106 17.12 -1.77 6.69
CA TYR A 106 18.36 -1.94 7.45
C TYR A 106 19.59 -1.70 6.54
N GLY A 107 19.50 -2.10 5.28
CA GLY A 107 20.60 -2.00 4.32
C GLY A 107 21.68 -3.05 4.56
N GLU A 108 22.61 -3.18 3.61
CA GLU A 108 23.80 -4.03 3.78
C GLU A 108 24.87 -3.30 4.60
N ALA A 109 25.79 -4.03 5.23
CA ALA A 109 26.96 -3.40 5.84
C ALA A 109 27.77 -2.64 4.78
N TRP A 110 28.30 -1.48 5.15
CA TRP A 110 29.16 -0.67 4.28
C TRP A 110 30.37 -1.47 3.78
N GLN A 111 30.75 -1.23 2.52
CA GLN A 111 31.87 -1.88 1.85
C GLN A 111 32.77 -0.84 1.19
N ALA A 112 34.08 -0.97 1.41
CA ALA A 112 35.10 -0.14 0.79
C ALA A 112 35.08 -0.28 -0.74
N GLU A 113 35.35 0.82 -1.45
CA GLU A 113 35.49 0.88 -2.92
C GLU A 113 34.27 0.38 -3.72
N ARG A 114 33.13 0.15 -3.05
CA ARG A 114 31.89 -0.28 -3.69
C ARG A 114 31.21 0.89 -4.39
N ILE A 115 30.63 0.60 -5.56
CA ILE A 115 29.71 1.50 -6.24
C ILE A 115 28.33 1.40 -5.61
N TYR A 116 27.77 2.54 -5.20
CA TYR A 116 26.44 2.67 -4.64
C TYR A 116 25.50 3.43 -5.58
N GLN A 117 24.24 3.00 -5.62
CA GLN A 117 23.18 3.57 -6.44
C GLN A 117 22.12 4.26 -5.57
N VAL A 118 21.35 5.19 -6.15
CA VAL A 118 20.28 5.90 -5.44
C VAL A 118 19.26 4.91 -4.88
N GLY A 119 18.87 5.11 -3.63
CA GLY A 119 17.91 4.28 -2.91
C GLY A 119 18.53 3.09 -2.17
N GLU A 120 19.81 2.77 -2.41
CA GLU A 120 20.49 1.74 -1.61
C GLU A 120 20.69 2.22 -0.18
N ALA A 121 20.26 1.41 0.78
CA ALA A 121 20.52 1.62 2.20
C ALA A 121 21.78 0.85 2.63
N VAL A 122 22.58 1.47 3.49
CA VAL A 122 23.73 0.84 4.13
C VAL A 122 23.70 1.03 5.64
N SER A 123 24.25 0.06 6.35
CA SER A 123 24.54 0.12 7.78
C SER A 123 26.04 0.28 8.00
N PRO A 124 26.47 1.06 9.00
CA PRO A 124 27.87 1.08 9.44
C PRO A 124 28.38 -0.31 9.82
N THR A 125 29.70 -0.51 9.77
CA THR A 125 30.32 -1.77 10.23
C THR A 125 30.14 -1.97 11.73
N GLU A 126 30.24 -0.88 12.51
CA GLU A 126 29.85 -0.83 13.92
C GLU A 126 28.46 -0.18 14.07
N TRP A 127 27.48 -0.98 14.49
CA TRP A 127 26.10 -0.51 14.60
C TRP A 127 25.95 0.71 15.51
N ASN A 128 25.37 1.79 14.96
CA ASN A 128 25.20 3.06 15.66
C ASN A 128 23.72 3.50 15.81
N GLY A 129 22.76 2.67 15.40
CA GLY A 129 21.32 2.98 15.46
C GLY A 129 20.76 3.73 14.25
N PHE A 130 21.56 3.95 13.20
CA PHE A 130 21.14 4.60 11.95
C PHE A 130 21.46 3.72 10.75
N MET A 131 20.63 3.87 9.72
CA MET A 131 20.94 3.46 8.36
C MET A 131 21.17 4.71 7.49
N TYR A 132 21.84 4.53 6.37
CA TYR A 132 22.21 5.61 5.47
C TYR A 132 21.72 5.26 4.07
N VAL A 133 20.86 6.11 3.50
CA VAL A 133 20.29 5.88 2.17
C VAL A 133 21.02 6.74 1.16
N CYS A 134 21.50 6.13 0.07
CA CYS A 134 22.18 6.81 -1.01
C CYS A 134 21.19 7.72 -1.77
N GLU A 135 21.49 9.02 -1.81
CA GLU A 135 20.71 10.01 -2.58
C GLU A 135 21.42 10.41 -3.88
N GLN A 136 22.74 10.28 -3.93
CA GLN A 136 23.53 10.51 -5.12
C GLN A 136 24.47 9.33 -5.35
N PRO A 137 24.44 8.71 -6.55
CA PRO A 137 25.25 7.54 -6.83
C PRO A 137 26.74 7.92 -6.86
N GLY A 138 27.60 6.96 -6.55
CA GLY A 138 29.05 7.15 -6.54
C GLY A 138 29.79 5.93 -6.04
N THR A 139 31.10 6.07 -5.84
CA THR A 139 31.97 5.01 -5.35
C THR A 139 32.45 5.37 -3.96
N ALA A 140 32.35 4.44 -3.02
CA ALA A 140 32.88 4.60 -1.67
C ALA A 140 34.40 4.73 -1.67
N GLY A 141 34.92 5.38 -0.63
CA GLY A 141 36.35 5.42 -0.37
C GLY A 141 36.89 4.06 0.10
N SER A 142 38.20 3.99 0.31
CA SER A 142 38.88 2.83 0.90
C SER A 142 38.65 2.69 2.40
N GLU A 143 38.27 3.79 3.07
CA GLU A 143 37.98 3.84 4.50
C GLU A 143 36.52 4.21 4.76
N GLU A 144 35.98 3.68 5.85
CA GLU A 144 34.61 3.95 6.26
C GLU A 144 34.46 5.42 6.70
N PRO A 145 33.41 6.14 6.25
CA PRO A 145 33.20 7.51 6.64
C PRO A 145 32.79 7.63 8.12
N VAL A 146 33.01 8.81 8.71
CA VAL A 146 32.42 9.13 10.01
C VAL A 146 30.93 9.37 9.84
N TRP A 147 30.14 8.42 10.31
CA TRP A 147 28.70 8.42 10.16
C TRP A 147 28.00 9.44 11.08
N PRO A 148 27.19 10.37 10.55
CA PRO A 148 26.44 11.30 11.38
C PRO A 148 25.30 10.59 12.12
N LEU A 149 25.06 10.98 13.37
CA LEU A 149 24.02 10.41 14.25
C LEU A 149 22.78 11.32 14.37
N ALA A 150 22.50 12.10 13.32
CA ALA A 150 21.37 13.02 13.27
C ALA A 150 20.49 12.67 12.06
N GLU A 151 19.17 12.60 12.29
CA GLU A 151 18.17 12.35 11.24
C GLU A 151 18.34 13.36 10.10
N GLU A 152 18.21 12.91 8.86
CA GLU A 152 18.35 13.71 7.63
C GLU A 152 19.75 14.31 7.38
N ALA A 153 20.75 14.02 8.21
CA ALA A 153 22.10 14.52 7.99
C ALA A 153 22.74 13.88 6.75
N ALA A 154 23.34 14.71 5.90
CA ALA A 154 24.06 14.25 4.72
C ALA A 154 25.51 13.86 5.08
N VAL A 155 26.04 12.84 4.41
CA VAL A 155 27.42 12.38 4.54
C VAL A 155 27.99 11.98 3.19
N PHE A 156 29.23 12.35 2.93
CA PHE A 156 29.97 11.90 1.75
C PHE A 156 30.59 10.53 2.02
N VAL A 157 30.40 9.62 1.07
CA VAL A 157 30.95 8.27 1.10
C VAL A 157 31.75 8.10 -0.19
N GLY A 158 33.01 8.52 -0.17
CA GLY A 158 33.79 8.74 -1.39
C GLY A 158 33.13 9.79 -2.28
N SER A 159 32.68 9.41 -3.48
CA SER A 159 31.93 10.28 -4.39
C SER A 159 30.42 10.18 -4.28
N ALA A 160 29.90 9.21 -3.51
CA ALA A 160 28.48 9.07 -3.23
C ALA A 160 28.03 10.01 -2.10
N VAL A 161 26.74 10.38 -2.10
CA VAL A 161 26.13 11.16 -1.01
C VAL A 161 25.00 10.34 -0.39
N PHE A 162 25.09 10.16 0.92
CA PHE A 162 24.13 9.42 1.71
C PHE A 162 23.41 10.34 2.69
N ARG A 163 22.19 9.95 3.07
CA ARG A 163 21.41 10.62 4.10
C ARG A 163 21.08 9.70 5.25
N ALA A 164 21.32 10.16 6.47
CA ALA A 164 21.01 9.43 7.70
C ALA A 164 19.50 9.27 7.89
N ARG A 165 19.11 8.06 8.27
CA ARG A 165 17.77 7.68 8.70
C ARG A 165 17.91 6.87 9.97
N GLN A 166 17.19 7.24 11.02
CA GLN A 166 17.23 6.50 12.27
C GLN A 166 16.60 5.12 12.03
N TYR A 167 17.32 4.08 12.43
CA TYR A 167 16.76 2.75 12.44
C TYR A 167 15.78 2.62 13.58
N LEU A 168 14.60 2.14 13.22
CA LEU A 168 13.53 1.90 14.17
C LEU A 168 13.20 0.42 14.10
N PRO A 169 12.99 -0.24 15.24
CA PRO A 169 12.52 -1.62 15.25
C PRO A 169 11.27 -1.74 14.40
N ILE A 170 11.15 -2.87 13.70
CA ILE A 170 9.93 -3.21 12.98
C ILE A 170 8.80 -3.30 14.01
N VAL A 171 7.80 -2.42 13.87
CA VAL A 171 6.58 -2.46 14.68
C VAL A 171 5.48 -3.03 13.81
N ALA A 172 4.94 -4.15 14.26
CA ALA A 172 3.74 -4.74 13.67
C ALA A 172 2.53 -4.37 14.53
N HIS A 173 1.47 -3.90 13.88
CA HIS A 173 0.16 -3.69 14.51
C HIS A 173 -0.84 -4.72 13.98
N GLY A 174 -1.70 -5.21 14.87
CA GLY A 174 -2.80 -6.11 14.55
C GLY A 174 -3.01 -7.22 15.59
N PRO A 175 -3.88 -8.19 15.30
CA PRO A 175 -4.64 -8.32 14.05
C PRO A 175 -5.77 -7.27 13.92
N LEU A 176 -5.92 -6.68 12.74
CA LEU A 176 -6.96 -5.69 12.42
C LEU A 176 -8.00 -6.30 11.48
N GLN A 177 -9.28 -5.97 11.68
CA GLN A 177 -10.33 -6.34 10.71
C GLN A 177 -10.38 -5.24 9.62
N PRO A 178 -10.08 -5.56 8.34
CA PRO A 178 -10.18 -4.58 7.25
C PRO A 178 -11.63 -4.18 6.95
N VAL A 179 -11.80 -3.00 6.35
CA VAL A 179 -13.08 -2.63 5.72
C VAL A 179 -13.21 -3.40 4.41
N ILE A 180 -14.33 -4.09 4.24
CA ILE A 180 -14.62 -4.90 3.05
C ILE A 180 -15.71 -4.21 2.24
N GLU A 181 -15.39 -3.87 0.99
CA GLU A 181 -16.33 -3.34 0.01
C GLU A 181 -16.57 -4.35 -1.10
N VAL A 182 -17.82 -4.49 -1.53
CA VAL A 182 -18.25 -5.39 -2.61
C VAL A 182 -18.95 -4.54 -3.66
N SER A 183 -18.31 -4.40 -4.82
CA SER A 183 -18.85 -3.71 -5.99
C SER A 183 -19.10 -4.68 -7.14
#